data_AF-A0A5C7S4G5-F1
#
_entry.id   AF-A0A5C7S4G5-F1
#
_cell.length_a   1.000
_cell.length_b   1.000
_cell.length_c   1.000
_cell.angle_alpha   90.00
_cell.angle_beta   90.00
_cell.angle_gamma   90.00
#
_symmetry.space_group_name_H-M   'P 1'
#
loop_
_entity.id
_entity.type
_entity.pdbx_description
1 polymer ?
#
loop_
_entity_poly.entity_id
_entity_poly.type
_entity_poly.pdbx_seq_one_letter_code
_entity_poly.pdbx_strand_id
1 'polypeptide(L)'
;ARLLLPASFVLAMLAGAGLGALGLALPAVEAGIAASVLVLGLLVALAARLPLTASLALVAAFALFHGHAHHAEMGDATLLGYSLGFALASAALHAAGLALARAFPDSRGGRLALRLGGGGIAGVGVALLGG
;
A
#
# COMPACT_ATOMS: atom_id res chain seq x y z
N ALA A 1 13.55 -12.36 0.27
CA ALA A 1 12.88 -11.45 -0.69
C ALA A 1 11.40 -11.18 -0.36
N ARG A 2 10.54 -12.20 -0.20
CA ARG A 2 9.07 -11.98 -0.08
C ARG A 2 8.62 -11.09 1.09
N LEU A 3 9.35 -11.08 2.21
CA LEU A 3 9.07 -10.21 3.36
C LEU A 3 9.64 -8.80 3.23
N LEU A 4 10.56 -8.57 2.27
CA LEU A 4 11.19 -7.27 2.10
C LEU A 4 10.17 -6.20 1.71
N LEU A 5 9.20 -6.54 0.84
CA LEU A 5 8.16 -5.61 0.42
C LEU A 5 7.26 -5.20 1.61
N PRO A 6 6.62 -6.13 2.35
CA PRO A 6 5.86 -5.77 3.55
C PRO A 6 6.67 -4.97 4.58
N ALA A 7 7.91 -5.40 4.86
CA ALA A 7 8.75 -4.70 5.83
C ALA A 7 9.07 -3.27 5.34
N SER A 8 9.42 -3.11 4.06
CA SER A 8 9.68 -1.79 3.48
C SER A 8 8.45 -0.89 3.50
N PHE A 9 7.26 -1.44 3.25
CA PHE A 9 6.00 -0.70 3.32
C PHE A 9 5.74 -0.21 4.74
N VAL A 10 5.83 -1.08 5.75
CA VAL A 10 5.58 -0.69 7.16
C VAL A 10 6.60 0.32 7.66
N LEU A 11 7.89 0.15 7.33
CA LEU A 11 8.92 1.11 7.71
C LEU A 11 8.72 2.48 7.03
N ALA A 12 8.37 2.49 5.75
CA ALA A 12 8.10 3.72 5.03
C ALA A 12 6.79 4.40 5.48
N MET A 13 5.75 3.63 5.83
CA MET A 13 4.54 4.11 6.49
C MET A 13 4.88 4.85 7.80
N LEU A 14 5.67 4.22 8.66
CA LEU A 14 6.11 4.85 9.92
C LEU A 14 6.94 6.11 9.66
N ALA A 15 7.81 6.09 8.64
CA ALA A 15 8.55 7.27 8.23
C ALA A 15 7.62 8.40 7.74
N GLY A 16 6.60 8.08 6.94
CA GLY A 16 5.59 9.03 6.48
C GLY A 16 4.80 9.67 7.62
N ALA A 17 4.40 8.87 8.61
CA ALA A 17 3.78 9.37 9.83
C ALA A 17 4.74 10.28 10.62
N GLY A 18 6.03 9.92 10.67
CA GLY A 18 7.08 10.75 11.27
C GLY A 18 7.25 12.09 10.56
N LEU A 19 7.19 12.13 9.22
CA LEU A 19 7.21 13.39 8.45
C LEU A 19 6.02 14.28 8.85
N GLY A 20 4.82 13.70 8.94
CA GLY A 20 3.64 14.40 9.43
C GLY A 20 3.82 14.96 10.84
N ALA A 21 4.34 14.15 11.76
CA ALA A 21 4.59 14.54 13.15
C ALA A 21 5.64 15.65 13.31
N LEU A 22 6.59 15.74 12.37
CA LEU A 22 7.56 16.83 12.30
C LEU A 22 6.99 18.12 11.66
N GLY A 23 5.72 18.12 11.27
CA GLY A 23 5.08 19.23 10.56
C GLY A 23 5.55 19.39 9.12
N LEU A 24 6.21 18.38 8.54
CA LEU A 24 6.65 18.42 7.16
C LEU A 24 5.48 18.11 6.24
N ALA A 25 5.09 19.09 5.43
CA ALA A 25 4.05 18.93 4.43
C ALA A 25 4.54 18.01 3.31
N LEU A 26 3.79 16.95 3.04
CA LEU A 26 3.96 16.13 1.86
C LEU A 26 2.90 16.56 0.84
N PRO A 27 3.27 17.08 -0.35
CA PRO A 27 2.30 17.57 -1.30
C PRO A 27 1.50 16.41 -1.92
N ALA A 28 0.25 16.69 -2.31
CA ALA A 28 -0.59 15.79 -3.08
C ALA A 28 -0.80 14.40 -2.43
N VAL A 29 -1.00 14.34 -1.11
CA VAL A 29 -1.16 13.09 -0.35
C VAL A 29 -2.28 12.21 -0.90
N GLU A 30 -3.46 12.78 -1.08
CA GLU A 30 -4.63 12.07 -1.62
C GLU A 30 -4.36 11.52 -3.03
N ALA A 31 -3.76 12.32 -3.90
CA ALA A 31 -3.37 11.88 -5.24
C ALA A 31 -2.29 10.79 -5.21
N GLY A 32 -1.34 10.86 -4.28
CA GLY A 32 -0.32 9.82 -4.05
C GLY A 32 -0.94 8.49 -3.61
N ILE A 33 -1.93 8.55 -2.71
CA ILE A 33 -2.72 7.39 -2.28
C ILE A 33 -3.52 6.83 -3.46
N ALA A 34 -4.25 7.67 -4.19
CA ALA A 34 -5.05 7.24 -5.35
C ALA A 34 -4.18 6.64 -6.46
N ALA A 35 -3.02 7.23 -6.75
CA ALA A 35 -2.03 6.69 -7.67
C ALA A 35 -1.50 5.33 -7.21
N SER A 36 -1.32 5.11 -5.90
CA SER A 36 -0.91 3.80 -5.38
C SER A 36 -1.94 2.72 -5.69
N VAL A 37 -3.23 3.03 -5.51
CA VAL A 37 -4.34 2.12 -5.80
C VAL A 37 -4.36 1.79 -7.30
N LEU A 38 -4.25 2.82 -8.14
CA LEU A 38 -4.19 2.64 -9.60
C LEU A 38 -3.00 1.77 -10.02
N VAL A 39 -1.78 2.18 -9.67
CA VAL A 39 -0.55 1.55 -10.15
C VAL A 39 -0.42 0.11 -9.63
N LEU A 40 -0.63 -0.12 -8.33
CA LEU A 40 -0.52 -1.47 -7.78
C LEU A 40 -1.65 -2.38 -8.30
N GLY A 41 -2.87 -1.85 -8.47
CA GLY A 41 -3.96 -2.55 -9.13
C GLY A 41 -3.60 -3.00 -10.54
N LEU A 42 -3.01 -2.11 -11.35
CA LEU A 42 -2.55 -2.43 -12.71
C LEU A 42 -1.45 -3.49 -12.71
N LEU A 43 -0.49 -3.43 -11.78
CA LEU A 43 0.55 -4.46 -11.67
C LEU A 43 -0.05 -5.84 -11.42
N VAL A 44 -1.11 -5.93 -10.60
CA VAL A 44 -1.85 -7.18 -10.37
C VAL A 44 -2.65 -7.58 -11.62
N ALA A 45 -3.40 -6.65 -12.21
CA ALA A 45 -4.26 -6.88 -13.39
C ALA A 45 -3.47 -7.41 -14.60
N LEU A 46 -2.27 -6.88 -14.78
CA LEU A 46 -1.37 -7.20 -15.89
C LEU A 46 -0.40 -8.33 -15.54
N ALA A 47 -0.42 -8.83 -14.30
CA ALA A 47 0.56 -9.79 -13.77
C ALA A 47 2.01 -9.34 -14.01
N ALA A 48 2.26 -8.04 -13.89
CA ALA A 48 3.54 -7.41 -14.19
C ALA A 48 4.59 -7.82 -13.16
N ARG A 49 5.81 -8.10 -13.64
CA ARG A 49 6.94 -8.51 -12.80
C ARG A 49 8.03 -7.45 -12.87
N LEU A 50 8.08 -6.61 -11.85
CA LEU A 50 9.15 -5.62 -11.70
C LEU A 50 10.39 -6.26 -11.06
N PRO A 51 11.60 -5.75 -11.35
CA PRO A 51 12.78 -6.09 -10.59
C PRO A 51 12.61 -5.64 -9.12
N LEU A 52 13.16 -6.42 -8.18
CA LEU A 52 12.95 -6.22 -6.74
C LEU A 52 13.25 -4.79 -6.29
N THR A 53 14.33 -4.17 -6.78
CA THR A 53 14.71 -2.79 -6.43
C THR A 53 13.63 -1.79 -6.82
N ALA A 54 13.03 -1.93 -8.01
CA ALA A 54 11.94 -1.08 -8.45
C ALA A 54 10.67 -1.30 -7.62
N SER A 55 10.36 -2.56 -7.27
CA SER A 55 9.23 -2.87 -6.38
C SER A 55 9.40 -2.23 -5.00
N LEU A 56 10.60 -2.32 -4.41
CA LEU A 56 10.88 -1.74 -3.10
C LEU A 56 10.76 -0.22 -3.12
N ALA A 57 11.33 0.45 -4.13
CA ALA A 57 11.25 1.90 -4.28
C ALA A 57 9.79 2.36 -4.46
N LEU A 58 9.03 1.69 -5.33
CA LEU A 58 7.64 2.02 -5.61
C LEU A 58 6.75 1.88 -4.35
N VAL A 59 6.86 0.74 -3.67
CA VAL A 59 6.07 0.44 -2.47
C VAL A 59 6.43 1.38 -1.32
N ALA A 60 7.72 1.66 -1.12
CA ALA A 60 8.16 2.62 -0.11
C ALA A 60 7.67 4.05 -0.41
N ALA A 61 7.75 4.49 -1.67
CA ALA A 61 7.26 5.81 -2.07
C ALA A 61 5.76 5.98 -1.78
N PHE A 62 4.93 5.01 -2.16
CA PHE A 62 3.50 5.06 -1.85
C PHE A 62 3.22 5.00 -0.35
N ALA A 63 3.92 4.13 0.38
CA ALA A 63 3.76 3.99 1.82
C ALA A 63 3.97 5.31 2.60
N LEU A 64 4.87 6.20 2.13
CA LEU A 64 5.09 7.51 2.76
C LEU A 64 3.81 8.36 2.77
N PHE A 65 3.05 8.38 1.67
CA PHE A 65 1.79 9.13 1.56
C PHE A 65 0.73 8.57 2.51
N HIS A 66 0.59 7.25 2.54
CA HIS A 66 -0.36 6.60 3.46
C HIS A 66 -0.01 6.88 4.93
N GLY A 67 1.27 6.78 5.30
CA GLY A 67 1.75 7.07 6.65
C GLY A 67 1.51 8.52 7.07
N HIS A 68 1.77 9.45 6.15
CA HIS A 68 1.51 10.88 6.37
C HIS A 68 0.01 11.15 6.62
N ALA A 69 -0.87 10.56 5.81
CA ALA A 69 -2.32 10.65 5.99
C ALA A 69 -2.79 10.07 7.34
N HIS A 70 -2.27 8.90 7.74
CA HIS A 70 -2.60 8.30 9.05
C HIS A 70 -2.24 9.22 10.22
N HIS A 71 -1.11 9.93 10.14
CA HIS A 71 -0.79 10.92 11.16
C HIS A 71 -1.78 12.09 11.16
N ALA A 72 -2.17 12.60 9.98
CA ALA A 72 -3.15 13.67 9.89
C ALA A 72 -4.54 13.28 10.44
N GLU A 73 -4.90 12.00 10.33
CA GLU A 73 -6.18 11.44 10.78
C GLU A 73 -6.18 10.95 12.25
N MET A 74 -5.05 11.10 12.98
CA MET A 74 -4.91 10.49 14.30
C MET A 74 -5.81 11.11 15.39
N GLY A 75 -6.29 12.34 15.19
CA GLY A 75 -7.08 13.09 16.17
C GLY A 75 -6.37 13.24 17.51
N ASP A 76 -7.07 12.96 18.61
CA ASP A 76 -6.55 13.06 19.99
C ASP A 76 -5.71 11.85 20.43
N ALA A 77 -5.48 10.87 19.56
CA ALA A 77 -4.69 9.70 19.91
C ALA A 77 -3.21 10.06 20.11
N THR A 78 -2.50 9.29 20.96
CA THR A 78 -1.05 9.46 21.07
C THR A 78 -0.36 9.00 19.79
N LEU A 79 0.67 9.73 19.35
CA LEU A 79 1.45 9.37 18.16
C LEU A 79 1.95 7.93 18.22
N LEU A 80 2.49 7.50 19.37
CA LEU A 80 3.00 6.15 19.57
C LEU A 80 1.89 5.10 19.48
N GLY A 81 0.77 5.30 20.19
CA GLY A 81 -0.33 4.34 20.22
C GLY A 81 -0.98 4.17 18.84
N TYR A 82 -1.27 5.28 18.16
CA TYR A 82 -1.86 5.26 16.83
C TYR A 82 -0.90 4.65 15.79
N SER A 83 0.39 5.01 15.85
CA SER A 83 1.41 4.49 14.93
C SER A 83 1.65 3.00 15.08
N LEU A 84 1.71 2.50 16.33
CA LEU A 84 1.79 1.07 16.58
C LEU A 84 0.53 0.34 16.09
N GLY A 85 -0.65 0.91 16.32
CA GLY A 85 -1.92 0.35 15.88
C GLY A 85 -1.97 0.16 14.37
N PHE A 86 -1.74 1.22 13.59
CA PHE A 86 -1.78 1.10 12.12
C PHE A 86 -0.63 0.23 11.59
N ALA A 87 0.55 0.24 12.22
CA ALA A 87 1.68 -0.59 11.78
C ALA A 87 1.40 -2.08 11.98
N LEU A 88 0.81 -2.46 13.12
CA LEU A 88 0.37 -3.83 13.39
C LEU A 88 -0.76 -4.25 12.46
N ALA A 89 -1.76 -3.39 12.26
CA ALA A 89 -2.84 -3.66 11.31
C ALA A 89 -2.29 -3.86 9.88
N SER A 90 -1.37 -3.00 9.45
CA SER A 90 -0.70 -3.11 8.15
C SER A 90 0.09 -4.40 8.02
N ALA A 91 0.88 -4.76 9.03
CA ALA A 91 1.64 -6.01 9.06
C ALA A 91 0.71 -7.24 8.98
N ALA A 92 -0.41 -7.22 9.70
CA ALA A 92 -1.42 -8.27 9.67
C ALA A 92 -2.08 -8.42 8.29
N LEU A 93 -2.45 -7.30 7.64
CA LEU A 93 -2.99 -7.31 6.29
C LEU A 93 -1.99 -7.87 5.26
N HIS A 94 -0.71 -7.52 5.37
CA HIS A 94 0.33 -8.08 4.51
C HIS A 94 0.53 -9.58 4.74
N ALA A 95 0.52 -10.03 6.00
CA ALA A 95 0.61 -11.44 6.34
C ALA A 95 -0.59 -12.23 5.78
N ALA A 96 -1.81 -11.70 5.93
CA ALA A 96 -3.03 -12.27 5.37
C ALA A 96 -2.97 -12.35 3.83
N GLY A 97 -2.53 -11.28 3.17
CA GLY A 97 -2.36 -11.26 1.71
C GLY A 97 -1.32 -12.29 1.23
N LEU A 98 -0.19 -12.43 1.93
CA LEU A 98 0.81 -13.45 1.63
C LEU A 98 0.27 -14.87 1.84
N ALA A 99 -0.52 -15.10 2.88
CA ALA A 99 -1.16 -16.39 3.14
C ALA A 99 -2.18 -16.73 2.04
N LEU A 100 -3.05 -15.76 1.69
CA LEU A 100 -4.02 -15.91 0.61
C LEU A 100 -3.33 -16.20 -0.72
N ALA A 101 -2.25 -15.49 -1.05
CA ALA A 101 -1.49 -15.71 -2.28
C ALA A 101 -0.86 -17.12 -2.36
N ARG A 102 -0.54 -17.75 -1.23
CA ARG A 102 -0.04 -19.13 -1.18
C ARG A 102 -1.15 -20.17 -1.34
N ALA A 103 -2.33 -19.88 -0.81
CA ALA A 103 -3.50 -20.75 -0.90
C ALA A 103 -4.25 -20.58 -2.24
N PHE A 104 -3.96 -19.53 -3.00
CA PHE A 104 -4.70 -19.20 -4.21
C PHE A 104 -4.45 -20.23 -5.33
N PRO A 105 -5.50 -20.75 -6.01
CA PRO A 105 -5.32 -21.75 -7.05
C PRO A 105 -4.57 -21.21 -8.28
N ASP A 106 -3.54 -21.94 -8.75
CA ASP A 106 -2.86 -21.65 -10.02
C ASP A 106 -3.61 -22.23 -11.24
N SER A 107 -4.92 -22.07 -11.25
CA SER A 107 -5.79 -22.45 -12.36
C SER A 107 -6.05 -21.26 -13.29
N ARG A 108 -6.55 -21.51 -14.50
CA ARG A 108 -6.97 -20.43 -15.42
C ARG A 108 -8.01 -19.51 -14.77
N GLY A 109 -8.95 -20.08 -14.02
CA GLY A 109 -9.96 -19.33 -13.26
C GLY A 109 -9.36 -18.50 -12.13
N GLY A 110 -8.42 -19.06 -11.36
CA GLY A 110 -7.72 -18.33 -10.31
C GLY A 110 -6.91 -17.15 -10.86
N ARG A 111 -6.14 -17.37 -11.93
CA ARG A 111 -5.41 -16.28 -12.60
C ARG A 111 -6.34 -15.19 -13.13
N LEU A 112 -7.49 -15.57 -13.70
CA LEU A 112 -8.49 -14.59 -14.15
C LEU A 112 -9.06 -13.79 -12.96
N ALA A 113 -9.41 -14.45 -11.86
CA ALA A 113 -9.93 -13.78 -10.66
C ALA A 113 -8.95 -12.75 -10.09
N LEU A 114 -7.65 -13.08 -10.01
CA LEU A 114 -6.62 -12.12 -9.59
C LEU A 114 -6.53 -10.92 -10.53
N ARG A 115 -6.59 -11.16 -11.84
CA ARG A 115 -6.50 -10.07 -12.84
C ARG A 115 -7.73 -9.16 -12.79
N LEU A 116 -8.92 -9.73 -12.63
CA LEU A 116 -10.16 -8.97 -12.46
C LEU A 116 -10.16 -8.17 -11.15
N GLY A 117 -9.68 -8.77 -10.05
CA GLY A 117 -9.50 -8.07 -8.78
C GLY A 117 -8.54 -6.89 -8.91
N GLY A 118 -7.37 -7.11 -9.52
CA GLY A 118 -6.42 -6.04 -9.83
C GLY A 118 -7.02 -4.95 -10.72
N GLY A 119 -7.80 -5.33 -11.73
CA GLY A 119 -8.50 -4.39 -12.61
C GLY A 119 -9.56 -3.57 -11.88
N GLY A 120 -10.30 -4.18 -10.95
CA GLY A 120 -11.24 -3.49 -10.07
C GLY A 120 -10.55 -2.48 -9.16
N ILE A 121 -9.43 -2.87 -8.53
CA ILE A 121 -8.60 -1.97 -7.71
C ILE A 121 -8.11 -0.80 -8.58
N ALA A 122 -7.57 -1.08 -9.77
CA ALA A 122 -7.11 -0.04 -10.69
C ALA A 122 -8.25 0.92 -11.07
N GLY A 123 -9.45 0.39 -11.35
CA GLY A 123 -10.64 1.19 -11.64
C GLY A 123 -11.04 2.13 -10.50
N VAL A 124 -10.94 1.67 -9.24
CA VAL A 124 -11.11 2.55 -8.07
C VAL A 124 -10.04 3.65 -8.05
N GLY A 125 -8.78 3.31 -8.35
CA GLY A 125 -7.71 4.31 -8.47
C GLY A 125 -7.99 5.37 -9.53
N VAL A 126 -8.53 4.99 -10.70
CA VAL A 126 -8.97 5.95 -11.73
C VAL A 126 -10.08 6.85 -11.21
N ALA A 127 -11.09 6.27 -10.54
CA ALA A 127 -12.20 7.03 -9.99
C ALA A 127 -11.74 8.04 -8.93
N LEU A 128 -10.81 7.64 -8.06
CA LEU A 128 -10.23 8.51 -7.02
C LEU A 128 -9.37 9.64 -7.59
N LEU A 129 -8.75 9.46 -8.75
CA LEU A 129 -7.94 10.51 -9.41
C LEU A 129 -8.76 11.47 -10.27
N GLY A 130 -9.96 11.05 -10.70
CA GLY A 130 -10.83 11.83 -11.59
C GLY A 130 -11.98 12.57 -10.87
N GLY A 131 -12.16 12.33 -9.57
CA GLY A 131 -13.09 13.06 -8.70
C GLY A 131 -12.41 14.19 -7.95
#